data_AF-A0A942CZ11-F1
#
_entry.id   AF-A0A942CZ11-F1
#
_cell.length_a   1.000
_cell.length_b   1.000
_cell.length_c   1.000
_cell.angle_alpha   90.00
_cell.angle_beta   90.00
_cell.angle_gamma   90.00
#
_symmetry.space_group_name_H-M   'P 1'
#
loop_
_entity.id
_entity.type
_entity.pdbx_description
1 polymer ?
#
loop_
_entity_poly.entity_id
_entity_poly.type
_entity_poly.pdbx_seq_one_letter_code
_entity_poly.pdbx_strand_id
1 'polypeptide(L)'
;MSTFESKPVSERVREAAAWVVERARSVAIDEARIPAYAASLPAAAPAPPDPGVELLEGDREARAAFVLCLDAINFGSGWWPTIRKRPGRSGYFTVAAGVTERFREEGPWTAAGLVAIEPAAIAAALGQDPGHPLMADFAATLRDLGAHVEAEHGGSFAAVIDAAAGSAPALVDLLAGWDAFADTSTYDGREVPFFKRAQIAAADVGRAGLAPELRDLDRLTAFADNLVPHVLCLDGLLRLDLALTARIEAGRLLEHGSPEEVELRAAAVQAVELLAAARAAGPAPLTPAEIDAALWNRGRGHRYKSVPRPRCRNTAY
;
A
#
# COMPACT_ATOMS: atom_id res chain seq x y z
N MET A 1 -25.81 3.51 -26.40
CA MET A 1 -24.35 3.37 -26.29
C MET A 1 -24.07 2.26 -25.30
N SER A 2 -23.43 1.19 -25.74
CA SER A 2 -23.06 0.07 -24.87
C SER A 2 -21.96 0.56 -23.93
N THR A 3 -22.30 0.77 -22.66
CA THR A 3 -21.32 0.95 -21.58
C THR A 3 -20.64 -0.40 -21.39
N PHE A 4 -19.52 -0.61 -22.06
CA PHE A 4 -18.53 -1.56 -21.56
C PHE A 4 -18.08 -0.99 -20.22
N GLU A 5 -18.74 -1.42 -19.15
CA GLU A 5 -18.29 -1.13 -17.79
C GLU A 5 -16.87 -1.70 -17.69
N SER A 6 -15.88 -0.82 -17.58
CA SER A 6 -14.49 -1.23 -17.45
C SER A 6 -14.37 -2.14 -16.23
N LYS A 7 -13.68 -3.27 -16.37
CA LYS A 7 -13.46 -4.19 -15.24
C LYS A 7 -12.92 -3.41 -14.03
N PRO A 8 -13.47 -3.62 -12.82
CA PRO A 8 -13.00 -2.97 -11.61
C PRO A 8 -11.50 -3.17 -11.42
N VAL A 9 -10.82 -2.16 -10.88
CA VAL A 9 -9.36 -2.20 -10.65
C VAL A 9 -8.87 -3.48 -9.99
N SER A 10 -9.56 -4.00 -8.98
CA SER A 10 -9.13 -5.19 -8.25
C SER A 10 -9.17 -6.46 -9.09
N GLU A 11 -10.07 -6.56 -10.09
CA GLU A 11 -10.06 -7.65 -11.06
C GLU A 11 -8.91 -7.51 -12.05
N ARG A 12 -8.61 -6.28 -12.50
CA ARG A 12 -7.45 -6.00 -13.35
C ARG A 12 -6.13 -6.39 -12.66
N VAL A 13 -5.99 -6.07 -11.37
CA VAL A 13 -4.83 -6.45 -10.54
C VAL A 13 -4.70 -7.97 -10.45
N ARG A 14 -5.79 -8.68 -10.12
CA ARG A 14 -5.79 -10.16 -10.04
C ARG A 14 -5.40 -10.81 -11.37
N GLU A 15 -6.02 -10.40 -12.47
CA GLU A 15 -5.77 -10.96 -13.80
C GLU A 15 -4.33 -10.71 -14.26
N ALA A 16 -3.79 -9.52 -13.99
CA ALA A 16 -2.41 -9.19 -14.33
C ALA A 16 -1.41 -9.96 -13.46
N ALA A 17 -1.65 -10.05 -12.14
CA ALA A 17 -0.79 -10.79 -11.22
C ALA A 17 -0.72 -12.29 -11.57
N ALA A 18 -1.87 -12.92 -11.81
CA ALA A 18 -1.92 -14.32 -12.26
C ALA A 18 -1.15 -14.52 -13.59
N TRP A 19 -1.34 -13.60 -14.56
CA TRP A 19 -0.66 -13.66 -15.84
C TRP A 19 0.87 -13.52 -15.73
N VAL A 20 1.36 -12.66 -14.82
CA VAL A 20 2.80 -12.53 -14.53
C VAL A 20 3.32 -13.81 -13.90
N VAL A 21 2.63 -14.36 -12.90
CA VAL A 21 3.06 -15.60 -12.20
C VAL A 21 3.18 -16.79 -13.15
N GLU A 22 2.27 -16.93 -14.12
CA GLU A 22 2.37 -17.97 -15.17
C GLU A 22 3.64 -17.86 -16.03
N ARG A 23 4.29 -16.69 -16.07
CA ARG A 23 5.44 -16.36 -16.92
C ARG A 23 6.69 -15.99 -16.11
N ALA A 24 6.60 -16.04 -14.79
CA ALA A 24 7.66 -15.65 -13.89
C ALA A 24 8.85 -16.61 -14.04
N ARG A 25 10.06 -16.05 -14.01
CA ARG A 25 11.31 -16.81 -14.16
C ARG A 25 12.12 -16.86 -12.87
N SER A 26 11.98 -15.82 -12.04
CA SER A 26 12.75 -15.63 -10.82
C SER A 26 11.94 -15.87 -9.55
N VAL A 27 10.61 -15.89 -9.62
CA VAL A 27 9.72 -16.13 -8.48
C VAL A 27 8.70 -17.21 -8.79
N ALA A 28 8.55 -18.19 -7.90
CA ALA A 28 7.54 -19.25 -8.00
C ALA A 28 6.76 -19.40 -6.70
N ILE A 29 5.46 -19.67 -6.79
CA ILE A 29 4.61 -19.98 -5.64
C ILE A 29 4.71 -21.48 -5.33
N ASP A 30 4.88 -21.83 -4.05
CA ASP A 30 4.76 -23.20 -3.57
C ASP A 30 3.30 -23.50 -3.18
N GLU A 31 2.47 -23.80 -4.19
CA GLU A 31 1.03 -24.01 -4.02
C GLU A 31 0.70 -25.16 -3.05
N ALA A 32 1.58 -26.16 -2.93
CA ALA A 32 1.38 -27.29 -2.01
C ALA A 32 1.35 -26.85 -0.54
N ARG A 33 1.91 -25.67 -0.22
CA ARG A 33 1.95 -25.12 1.15
C ARG A 33 0.77 -24.23 1.47
N ILE A 34 -0.01 -23.81 0.47
CA ILE A 34 -1.14 -22.89 0.64
C ILE A 34 -2.18 -23.42 1.64
N PRO A 35 -2.68 -24.68 1.56
CA PRO A 35 -3.74 -25.13 2.46
C PRO A 35 -3.32 -25.12 3.94
N ALA A 36 -2.12 -25.65 4.23
CA ALA A 36 -1.60 -25.70 5.58
C ALA A 36 -1.29 -24.31 6.13
N TYR A 37 -0.74 -23.41 5.30
CA TYR A 37 -0.44 -22.05 5.71
C TYR A 37 -1.72 -21.23 5.95
N ALA A 38 -2.72 -21.34 5.08
CA ALA A 38 -4.03 -20.71 5.25
C ALA A 38 -4.69 -21.15 6.57
N ALA A 39 -4.64 -22.45 6.89
CA ALA A 39 -5.15 -22.95 8.17
C ALA A 39 -4.42 -22.37 9.40
N SER A 40 -3.13 -22.02 9.25
CA SER A 40 -2.32 -21.41 10.32
C SER A 40 -2.54 -19.91 10.52
N LEU A 41 -3.19 -19.24 9.56
CA LEU A 41 -3.49 -17.81 9.69
C LEU A 41 -4.49 -17.60 10.84
N PRO A 42 -4.22 -16.63 11.73
CA PRO A 42 -5.17 -16.29 12.78
C PRO A 42 -6.50 -15.86 12.15
N ALA A 43 -7.60 -16.06 12.88
CA ALA A 43 -8.84 -15.36 12.54
C ALA A 43 -8.58 -13.85 12.50
N ALA A 44 -9.40 -13.11 11.74
CA ALA A 44 -9.27 -11.66 11.61
C ALA A 44 -9.16 -11.04 13.01
N ALA A 45 -7.96 -10.60 13.36
CA ALA A 45 -7.73 -9.83 14.56
C ALA A 45 -7.84 -8.37 14.15
N PRO A 46 -8.51 -7.51 14.94
CA PRO A 46 -8.42 -6.09 14.71
C PRO A 46 -6.92 -5.71 14.71
N ALA A 47 -6.46 -5.19 13.57
CA ALA A 47 -5.11 -4.68 13.48
C ALA A 47 -4.94 -3.64 14.60
N PRO A 48 -3.80 -3.64 15.33
CA PRO A 48 -3.55 -2.57 16.28
C PRO A 48 -3.65 -1.24 15.53
N PRO A 49 -4.31 -0.22 16.12
CA PRO A 49 -4.51 1.04 15.45
C PRO A 49 -3.19 1.63 14.97
N ASP A 50 -3.14 2.05 13.71
CA ASP A 50 -2.00 2.78 13.17
C ASP A 50 -1.80 4.12 13.92
N PRO A 51 -0.59 4.69 13.97
CA PRO A 51 -0.38 6.02 14.53
C PRO A 51 -1.33 7.01 13.84
N GLY A 52 -2.11 7.75 14.65
CA GLY A 52 -3.13 8.67 14.14
C GLY A 52 -4.57 8.22 14.40
N VAL A 53 -4.82 7.03 14.94
CA VAL A 53 -6.19 6.64 15.36
C VAL A 53 -6.81 7.58 16.41
N GLU A 54 -5.99 8.29 17.18
CA GLU A 54 -6.44 9.34 18.10
C GLU A 54 -6.76 10.67 17.39
N LEU A 55 -6.33 10.89 16.15
CA LEU A 55 -6.77 12.03 15.31
C LEU A 55 -8.19 11.82 14.75
N LEU A 56 -8.81 10.67 15.02
CA LEU A 56 -10.19 10.36 14.63
C LEU A 56 -11.24 11.11 15.47
N GLU A 57 -10.83 11.98 16.39
CA GLU A 57 -11.71 12.89 17.13
C GLU A 57 -11.99 14.22 16.39
N GLY A 58 -11.31 14.46 15.27
CA GLY A 58 -11.61 15.59 14.37
C GLY A 58 -12.94 15.43 13.63
N ASP A 59 -13.38 16.48 12.92
CA ASP A 59 -14.52 16.35 12.01
C ASP A 59 -14.20 15.42 10.81
N ARG A 60 -15.23 15.05 10.06
CA ARG A 60 -15.10 14.12 8.92
C ARG A 60 -14.08 14.61 7.89
N GLU A 61 -14.02 15.92 7.66
CA GLU A 61 -13.13 16.54 6.67
C GLU A 61 -11.66 16.43 7.10
N ALA A 62 -11.34 16.80 8.34
CA ALA A 62 -9.98 16.70 8.88
C ALA A 62 -9.48 15.25 8.90
N ARG A 63 -10.36 14.30 9.22
CA ARG A 63 -10.04 12.88 9.23
C ARG A 63 -9.84 12.32 7.81
N ALA A 64 -10.66 12.73 6.85
CA ALA A 64 -10.48 12.40 5.43
C ALA A 64 -9.16 12.95 4.90
N ALA A 65 -8.83 14.21 5.20
CA ALA A 65 -7.56 14.82 4.86
C ALA A 65 -6.38 14.03 5.43
N PHE A 66 -6.44 13.64 6.70
CA PHE A 66 -5.38 12.86 7.34
C PHE A 66 -5.16 11.50 6.65
N VAL A 67 -6.23 10.72 6.44
CA VAL A 67 -6.16 9.40 5.79
C VAL A 67 -5.60 9.53 4.38
N LEU A 68 -6.20 10.38 3.53
CA LEU A 68 -5.79 10.51 2.14
C LEU A 68 -4.35 11.05 2.00
N CYS A 69 -3.93 11.99 2.84
CA CYS A 69 -2.56 12.51 2.81
C CYS A 69 -1.54 11.44 3.26
N LEU A 70 -1.83 10.72 4.33
CA LEU A 70 -0.94 9.68 4.84
C LEU A 70 -0.77 8.55 3.83
N ASP A 71 -1.87 8.11 3.21
CA ASP A 71 -1.88 7.03 2.23
C ASP A 71 -1.26 7.43 0.90
N ALA A 72 -1.44 8.68 0.48
CA ALA A 72 -0.71 9.23 -0.66
C ALA A 72 0.80 9.07 -0.45
N ILE A 73 1.34 9.36 0.74
CA ILE A 73 2.79 9.20 1.01
C ILE A 73 3.19 7.84 1.61
N ASN A 74 2.31 6.83 1.55
CA ASN A 74 2.58 5.48 2.07
C ASN A 74 3.46 4.66 1.13
N PHE A 75 4.67 5.16 0.90
CA PHE A 75 5.73 4.52 0.13
C PHE A 75 7.10 4.90 0.69
N GLY A 76 8.17 4.36 0.08
CA GLY A 76 9.54 4.73 0.39
C GLY A 76 10.28 3.63 1.15
N SER A 77 9.82 2.39 1.01
CA SER A 77 10.37 1.28 1.78
C SER A 77 11.86 1.00 1.52
N GLY A 78 12.36 1.32 0.32
CA GLY A 78 13.78 1.29 -0.03
C GLY A 78 14.61 2.43 0.56
N TRP A 79 13.98 3.52 1.00
CA TRP A 79 14.61 4.69 1.63
C TRP A 79 14.71 4.56 3.15
N TRP A 80 14.04 3.60 3.77
CA TRP A 80 14.06 3.46 5.23
C TRP A 80 15.47 3.41 5.86
N PRO A 81 16.51 2.83 5.24
CA PRO A 81 17.85 2.88 5.82
C PRO A 81 18.58 4.22 5.69
N THR A 82 18.03 5.21 4.97
CA THR A 82 18.65 6.54 4.78
C THR A 82 17.91 7.68 5.49
N ILE A 83 16.72 7.42 6.04
CA ILE A 83 16.00 8.41 6.86
C ILE A 83 16.40 8.32 8.35
N ARG A 84 16.19 9.42 9.07
CA ARG A 84 16.32 9.47 10.53
C ARG A 84 15.10 8.83 11.19
N LYS A 85 15.18 7.53 11.50
CA LYS A 85 14.11 6.80 12.20
C LYS A 85 13.99 7.25 13.65
N ARG A 86 12.75 7.31 14.13
CA ARG A 86 12.49 7.48 15.57
C ARG A 86 12.88 6.21 16.34
N PRO A 87 13.38 6.33 17.59
CA PRO A 87 13.73 5.17 18.41
C PRO A 87 12.59 4.15 18.51
N GLY A 88 12.91 2.87 18.27
CA GLY A 88 11.94 1.77 18.34
C GLY A 88 10.90 1.72 17.19
N ARG A 89 10.94 2.65 16.22
CA ARG A 89 9.96 2.72 15.13
C ARG A 89 10.54 2.25 13.79
N SER A 90 9.67 1.69 12.95
CA SER A 90 9.99 1.43 11.55
C SER A 90 10.05 2.75 10.77
N GLY A 91 10.41 2.69 9.47
CA GLY A 91 10.36 3.87 8.61
C GLY A 91 8.92 4.40 8.45
N TYR A 92 7.96 3.52 8.11
CA TYR A 92 6.53 3.87 8.07
C TYR A 92 6.06 4.53 9.37
N PHE A 93 6.29 3.89 10.53
CA PHE A 93 5.88 4.44 11.83
C PHE A 93 6.65 5.71 12.23
N THR A 94 7.76 6.03 11.57
CA THR A 94 8.44 7.31 11.71
C THR A 94 7.72 8.41 10.93
N VAL A 95 7.35 8.11 9.67
CA VAL A 95 6.63 9.05 8.80
C VAL A 95 5.22 9.33 9.35
N ALA A 96 4.43 8.27 9.61
CA ALA A 96 3.07 8.41 10.13
C ALA A 96 3.01 9.22 11.42
N ALA A 97 4.02 9.09 12.29
CA ALA A 97 4.13 9.87 13.51
C ALA A 97 4.37 11.37 13.27
N GLY A 98 5.24 11.71 12.32
CA GLY A 98 5.50 13.10 11.97
C GLY A 98 4.28 13.78 11.35
N VAL A 99 3.57 13.08 10.45
CA VAL A 99 2.29 13.58 9.91
C VAL A 99 1.26 13.75 11.03
N THR A 100 1.12 12.75 11.91
CA THR A 100 0.21 12.81 13.06
C THR A 100 0.48 14.03 13.95
N GLU A 101 1.74 14.25 14.33
CA GLU A 101 2.14 15.39 15.16
C GLU A 101 1.88 16.72 14.45
N ARG A 102 2.24 16.82 13.16
CA ARG A 102 1.95 18.01 12.34
C ARG A 102 0.46 18.32 12.26
N PHE A 103 -0.41 17.32 12.10
CA PHE A 103 -1.86 17.54 12.08
C PHE A 103 -2.39 17.99 13.45
N ARG A 104 -1.81 17.49 14.55
CA ARG A 104 -2.20 17.89 15.92
C ARG A 104 -1.83 19.34 16.23
N GLU A 105 -0.62 19.74 15.86
CA GLU A 105 -0.05 21.03 16.26
C GLU A 105 -0.56 22.18 15.41
N GLU A 106 -0.78 21.94 14.12
CA GLU A 106 -1.06 23.00 13.15
C GLU A 106 -2.39 22.78 12.38
N GLY A 107 -3.14 21.72 12.70
CA GLY A 107 -4.39 21.37 12.03
C GLY A 107 -4.19 20.63 10.69
N PRO A 108 -5.28 20.19 10.05
CA PRO A 108 -5.22 19.46 8.78
C PRO A 108 -4.65 20.32 7.65
N TRP A 109 -3.95 19.69 6.71
CA TRP A 109 -3.60 20.35 5.46
C TRP A 109 -4.86 20.63 4.64
N THR A 110 -4.92 21.83 4.05
CA THR A 110 -5.96 22.18 3.06
C THR A 110 -5.49 21.78 1.65
N ALA A 111 -6.40 21.59 0.72
CA ALA A 111 -6.06 21.28 -0.68
C ALA A 111 -5.14 22.35 -1.30
N ALA A 112 -5.50 23.64 -1.20
CA ALA A 112 -4.61 24.74 -1.58
C ALA A 112 -3.24 24.72 -0.88
N GLY A 113 -3.19 24.34 0.41
CA GLY A 113 -1.95 24.19 1.15
C GLY A 113 -1.08 23.04 0.63
N LEU A 114 -1.69 21.93 0.23
CA LEU A 114 -1.02 20.82 -0.42
C LEU A 114 -0.46 21.21 -1.79
N VAL A 115 -1.21 21.94 -2.62
CA VAL A 115 -0.73 22.44 -3.93
C VAL A 115 0.57 23.25 -3.80
N ALA A 116 0.71 23.99 -2.70
CA ALA A 116 1.87 24.83 -2.41
C ALA A 116 2.94 24.13 -1.53
N ILE A 117 2.78 22.85 -1.17
CA ILE A 117 3.64 22.22 -0.17
C ILE A 117 5.05 22.00 -0.70
N GLU A 118 6.06 22.44 0.04
CA GLU A 118 7.46 22.29 -0.34
C GLU A 118 8.14 21.11 0.40
N PRO A 119 9.20 20.50 -0.18
CA PRO A 119 9.95 19.43 0.48
C PRO A 119 10.46 19.82 1.87
N ALA A 120 10.79 21.11 2.08
CA ALA A 120 11.22 21.64 3.37
C ALA A 120 10.12 21.56 4.45
N ALA A 121 8.85 21.77 4.08
CA ALA A 121 7.73 21.65 5.02
C ALA A 121 7.52 20.19 5.44
N ILE A 122 7.63 19.25 4.50
CA ILE A 122 7.58 17.81 4.79
C ILE A 122 8.76 17.40 5.67
N ALA A 123 9.96 17.85 5.35
CA ALA A 123 11.15 17.54 6.13
C ALA A 123 11.05 18.06 7.57
N ALA A 124 10.48 19.25 7.78
CA ALA A 124 10.21 19.79 9.10
C ALA A 124 9.23 18.89 9.88
N ALA A 125 8.08 18.54 9.28
CA ALA A 125 7.08 17.67 9.91
C ALA A 125 7.63 16.27 10.26
N LEU A 126 8.50 15.72 9.41
CA LEU A 126 9.04 14.37 9.57
C LEU A 126 10.39 14.33 10.32
N GLY A 127 10.94 15.49 10.68
CA GLY A 127 12.28 15.60 11.27
C GLY A 127 13.39 15.07 10.36
N GLN A 128 13.26 15.25 9.04
CA GLN A 128 14.19 14.76 8.01
C GLN A 128 15.05 15.87 7.39
N ASP A 129 16.03 15.48 6.58
CA ASP A 129 16.83 16.44 5.81
C ASP A 129 15.98 16.96 4.63
N PRO A 130 15.79 18.29 4.46
CA PRO A 130 15.05 18.85 3.33
C PRO A 130 15.66 18.50 1.96
N GLY A 131 16.95 18.16 1.90
CA GLY A 131 17.61 17.68 0.68
C GLY A 131 17.46 16.18 0.42
N HIS A 132 16.82 15.41 1.31
CA HIS A 132 16.64 13.97 1.10
C HIS A 132 15.62 13.73 -0.05
N PRO A 133 15.94 12.92 -1.08
CA PRO A 133 15.08 12.75 -2.26
C PRO A 133 13.62 12.38 -1.94
N LEU A 134 13.41 11.50 -0.96
CA LEU A 134 12.07 11.11 -0.50
C LEU A 134 11.19 12.31 -0.09
N MET A 135 11.75 13.41 0.40
CA MET A 135 10.96 14.60 0.76
C MET A 135 10.42 15.31 -0.48
N ALA A 136 11.18 15.30 -1.58
CA ALA A 136 10.73 15.80 -2.86
C ALA A 136 9.62 14.91 -3.44
N ASP A 137 9.78 13.58 -3.34
CA ASP A 137 8.77 12.61 -3.80
C ASP A 137 7.46 12.74 -3.00
N PHE A 138 7.56 12.88 -1.67
CA PHE A 138 6.39 13.13 -0.80
C PHE A 138 5.71 14.46 -1.12
N ALA A 139 6.47 15.54 -1.30
CA ALA A 139 5.89 16.83 -1.66
C ALA A 139 5.21 16.77 -3.03
N ALA A 140 5.83 16.16 -4.04
CA ALA A 140 5.22 16.01 -5.37
C ALA A 140 3.90 15.22 -5.32
N THR A 141 3.89 14.11 -4.60
CA THR A 141 2.69 13.29 -4.39
C THR A 141 1.58 14.07 -3.67
N LEU A 142 1.91 14.83 -2.63
CA LEU A 142 0.93 15.62 -1.89
C LEU A 142 0.40 16.80 -2.72
N ARG A 143 1.24 17.44 -3.53
CA ARG A 143 0.80 18.49 -4.47
C ARG A 143 -0.21 17.95 -5.48
N ASP A 144 0.04 16.76 -6.02
CA ASP A 144 -0.87 16.10 -6.96
C ASP A 144 -2.23 15.80 -6.30
N LEU A 145 -2.23 15.17 -5.12
CA LEU A 145 -3.44 14.98 -4.32
C LEU A 145 -4.18 16.32 -4.09
N GLY A 146 -3.45 17.35 -3.66
CA GLY A 146 -4.00 18.68 -3.44
C GLY A 146 -4.64 19.29 -4.69
N ALA A 147 -3.99 19.14 -5.84
CA ALA A 147 -4.48 19.68 -7.11
C ALA A 147 -5.80 19.03 -7.54
N HIS A 148 -5.91 17.70 -7.43
CA HIS A 148 -7.15 17.00 -7.73
C HIS A 148 -8.26 17.32 -6.73
N VAL A 149 -7.96 17.35 -5.43
CA VAL A 149 -8.95 17.73 -4.40
C VAL A 149 -9.48 19.15 -4.62
N GLU A 150 -8.59 20.11 -4.94
CA GLU A 150 -8.98 21.50 -5.22
C GLU A 150 -9.83 21.61 -6.50
N ALA A 151 -9.36 21.03 -7.61
CA ALA A 151 -9.96 21.22 -8.93
C ALA A 151 -11.22 20.38 -9.17
N GLU A 152 -11.26 19.15 -8.65
CA GLU A 152 -12.31 18.17 -8.95
C GLU A 152 -13.31 18.00 -7.80
N HIS A 153 -12.91 18.33 -6.58
CA HIS A 153 -13.70 18.12 -5.36
C HIS A 153 -13.90 19.40 -4.53
N GLY A 154 -13.63 20.58 -5.11
CA GLY A 154 -13.89 21.88 -4.50
C GLY A 154 -13.14 22.10 -3.18
N GLY A 155 -11.98 21.46 -3.03
CA GLY A 155 -11.14 21.56 -1.84
C GLY A 155 -11.56 20.64 -0.68
N SER A 156 -12.57 19.78 -0.83
CA SER A 156 -13.02 18.85 0.22
C SER A 156 -12.46 17.44 0.01
N PHE A 157 -11.69 16.96 0.98
CA PHE A 157 -11.22 15.58 1.05
C PHE A 157 -12.36 14.60 1.31
N ALA A 158 -13.38 15.00 2.07
CA ALA A 158 -14.57 14.18 2.28
C ALA A 158 -15.36 13.98 0.97
N ALA A 159 -15.39 14.99 0.09
CA ALA A 159 -16.03 14.90 -1.22
C ALA A 159 -15.33 13.92 -2.18
N VAL A 160 -14.03 13.65 -2.00
CA VAL A 160 -13.32 12.56 -2.72
C VAL A 160 -13.93 11.21 -2.35
N ILE A 161 -14.15 10.98 -1.05
CA ILE A 161 -14.75 9.74 -0.54
C ILE A 161 -16.19 9.60 -1.04
N ASP A 162 -16.97 10.70 -1.00
CA ASP A 162 -18.37 10.71 -1.44
C ASP A 162 -18.51 10.41 -2.94
N ALA A 163 -17.55 10.84 -3.76
CA ALA A 163 -17.54 10.59 -5.21
C ALA A 163 -17.49 9.09 -5.56
N ALA A 164 -17.03 8.23 -4.65
CA ALA A 164 -17.03 6.79 -4.84
C ALA A 164 -18.40 6.12 -4.60
N ALA A 165 -19.43 6.89 -4.20
CA ALA A 165 -20.80 6.42 -3.99
C ALA A 165 -20.90 5.14 -3.11
N GLY A 166 -20.06 5.07 -2.07
CA GLY A 166 -20.01 3.94 -1.14
C GLY A 166 -19.45 2.64 -1.75
N SER A 167 -18.66 2.70 -2.81
CA SER A 167 -17.98 1.52 -3.38
C SER A 167 -16.46 1.60 -3.20
N ALA A 168 -15.87 0.65 -2.47
CA ALA A 168 -14.42 0.60 -2.29
C ALA A 168 -13.66 0.46 -3.62
N PRO A 169 -14.03 -0.45 -4.56
CA PRO A 169 -13.41 -0.48 -5.88
C PRO A 169 -13.52 0.83 -6.67
N ALA A 170 -14.66 1.54 -6.58
CA ALA A 170 -14.82 2.82 -7.26
C ALA A 170 -13.91 3.90 -6.66
N LEU A 171 -13.71 3.90 -5.34
CA LEU A 171 -12.73 4.78 -4.69
C LEU A 171 -11.31 4.47 -5.16
N VAL A 172 -10.96 3.19 -5.27
CA VAL A 172 -9.64 2.79 -5.81
C VAL A 172 -9.49 3.22 -7.27
N ASP A 173 -10.51 3.01 -8.13
CA ASP A 173 -10.48 3.44 -9.53
C ASP A 173 -10.35 4.96 -9.67
N LEU A 174 -11.03 5.75 -8.81
CA LEU A 174 -10.89 7.21 -8.75
C LEU A 174 -9.46 7.62 -8.40
N LEU A 175 -8.94 7.12 -7.27
CA LEU A 175 -7.60 7.49 -6.80
C LEU A 175 -6.52 7.02 -7.77
N ALA A 176 -6.66 5.84 -8.37
CA ALA A 176 -5.73 5.29 -9.36
C ALA A 176 -5.56 6.16 -10.61
N GLY A 177 -6.47 7.12 -10.85
CA GLY A 177 -6.36 8.11 -11.91
C GLY A 177 -5.41 9.28 -11.61
N TRP A 178 -4.92 9.40 -10.37
CA TRP A 178 -4.03 10.47 -9.93
C TRP A 178 -2.59 9.99 -9.85
N ASP A 179 -1.61 10.83 -10.19
CA ASP A 179 -0.18 10.48 -10.14
C ASP A 179 0.25 10.12 -8.70
N ALA A 180 -0.41 10.71 -7.71
CA ALA A 180 -0.24 10.44 -6.28
C ALA A 180 -0.55 8.99 -5.89
N PHE A 181 -1.34 8.25 -6.68
CA PHE A 181 -1.67 6.85 -6.39
C PHE A 181 -1.42 5.91 -7.58
N ALA A 182 -0.98 6.44 -8.71
CA ALA A 182 -0.53 5.68 -9.86
C ALA A 182 0.54 4.66 -9.45
N ASP A 183 0.34 3.41 -9.86
CA ASP A 183 1.20 2.28 -9.52
C ASP A 183 0.94 1.16 -10.53
N THR A 184 1.56 1.33 -11.70
CA THR A 184 1.60 0.36 -12.79
C THR A 184 3.05 0.05 -13.14
N SER A 185 3.30 -1.17 -13.61
CA SER A 185 4.60 -1.58 -14.14
C SER A 185 4.40 -2.27 -15.49
N THR A 186 5.48 -2.57 -16.21
CA THR A 186 5.41 -3.35 -17.46
C THR A 186 6.15 -4.67 -17.29
N TYR A 187 5.54 -5.77 -17.70
CA TYR A 187 6.16 -7.10 -17.73
C TYR A 187 5.90 -7.76 -19.08
N ASP A 188 6.97 -8.18 -19.77
CA ASP A 188 6.90 -8.73 -21.13
C ASP A 188 5.99 -7.93 -22.09
N GLY A 189 6.08 -6.59 -22.01
CA GLY A 189 5.32 -5.65 -22.84
C GLY A 189 3.85 -5.44 -22.46
N ARG A 190 3.37 -6.06 -21.37
CA ARG A 190 2.02 -5.86 -20.83
C ARG A 190 2.05 -4.99 -19.58
N GLU A 191 1.12 -4.06 -19.48
CA GLU A 191 0.89 -3.28 -18.26
C GLU A 191 0.36 -4.16 -17.13
N VAL A 192 0.93 -3.99 -15.94
CA VAL A 192 0.61 -4.70 -14.71
C VAL A 192 0.24 -3.67 -13.64
N PRO A 193 -1.07 -3.46 -13.36
CA PRO A 193 -1.52 -2.60 -12.30
C PRO A 193 -1.36 -3.26 -10.93
N PHE A 194 -0.97 -2.46 -9.93
CA PHE A 194 -0.96 -2.85 -8.52
C PHE A 194 -1.78 -1.91 -7.64
N PHE A 195 -1.70 -0.59 -7.90
CA PHE A 195 -2.46 0.45 -7.19
C PHE A 195 -2.45 0.30 -5.66
N LYS A 196 -1.30 -0.08 -5.09
CA LYS A 196 -1.15 -0.43 -3.67
C LYS A 196 -1.67 0.68 -2.75
N ARG A 197 -1.26 1.93 -3.00
CA ARG A 197 -1.68 3.08 -2.17
C ARG A 197 -3.17 3.40 -2.29
N ALA A 198 -3.75 3.31 -3.49
CA ALA A 198 -5.18 3.52 -3.67
C ALA A 198 -6.01 2.46 -2.93
N GLN A 199 -5.56 1.20 -2.97
CA GLN A 199 -6.20 0.11 -2.23
C GLN A 199 -6.10 0.28 -0.71
N ILE A 200 -4.95 0.74 -0.20
CA ILE A 200 -4.81 1.09 1.23
C ILE A 200 -5.75 2.23 1.59
N ALA A 201 -5.81 3.30 0.79
CA ALA A 201 -6.69 4.44 1.07
C ALA A 201 -8.16 4.01 1.20
N ALA A 202 -8.65 3.14 0.30
CA ALA A 202 -10.00 2.61 0.42
C ALA A 202 -10.21 1.75 1.69
N ALA A 203 -9.23 0.91 2.05
CA ALA A 203 -9.27 0.12 3.27
C ALA A 203 -9.26 0.98 4.54
N ASP A 204 -8.48 2.05 4.54
CA ASP A 204 -8.30 2.94 5.68
C ASP A 204 -9.49 3.88 5.86
N VAL A 205 -10.12 4.33 4.78
CA VAL A 205 -11.43 5.01 4.80
C VAL A 205 -12.49 4.13 5.47
N GLY A 206 -12.55 2.85 5.10
CA GLY A 206 -13.45 1.88 5.72
C GLY A 206 -13.16 1.66 7.20
N ARG A 207 -11.89 1.43 7.55
CA ARG A 207 -11.45 1.21 8.95
C ARG A 207 -11.70 2.44 9.83
N ALA A 208 -11.51 3.64 9.29
CA ALA A 208 -11.78 4.88 9.97
C ALA A 208 -13.29 5.15 10.09
N GLY A 209 -14.17 4.47 9.35
CA GLY A 209 -15.60 4.76 9.37
C GLY A 209 -15.92 6.13 8.77
N LEU A 210 -15.14 6.58 7.79
CA LEU A 210 -15.36 7.86 7.09
C LEU A 210 -16.51 7.80 6.06
N ALA A 211 -16.85 6.59 5.64
CA ALA A 211 -18.01 6.26 4.84
C ALA A 211 -18.64 4.98 5.41
N PRO A 212 -19.57 5.08 6.38
CA PRO A 212 -20.26 3.92 6.96
C PRO A 212 -20.96 3.01 5.94
N GLU A 213 -21.32 3.58 4.79
CA GLU A 213 -21.94 2.91 3.64
C GLU A 213 -20.93 2.31 2.65
N LEU A 214 -19.62 2.40 2.91
CA LEU A 214 -18.59 1.84 2.03
C LEU A 214 -18.68 0.32 1.99
N ARG A 215 -19.03 -0.21 0.82
CA ARG A 215 -19.20 -1.64 0.53
C ARG A 215 -17.99 -2.18 -0.22
N ASP A 216 -17.99 -3.50 -0.39
CA ASP A 216 -17.10 -4.22 -1.31
C ASP A 216 -15.60 -4.13 -0.92
N LEU A 217 -15.30 -3.89 0.36
CA LEU A 217 -13.93 -3.92 0.91
C LEU A 217 -13.28 -5.30 0.77
N ASP A 218 -14.08 -6.36 0.76
CA ASP A 218 -13.65 -7.74 0.50
C ASP A 218 -13.13 -7.96 -0.92
N ARG A 219 -13.45 -7.06 -1.86
CA ARG A 219 -12.96 -7.11 -3.25
C ARG A 219 -11.56 -6.55 -3.42
N LEU A 220 -10.99 -5.85 -2.43
CA LEU A 220 -9.60 -5.40 -2.46
C LEU A 220 -8.64 -6.59 -2.54
N THR A 221 -7.46 -6.39 -3.09
CA THR A 221 -6.40 -7.42 -3.18
C THR A 221 -5.38 -7.22 -2.06
N ALA A 222 -4.32 -8.04 -2.04
CA ALA A 222 -3.12 -7.71 -1.27
C ALA A 222 -2.54 -6.35 -1.70
N PHE A 223 -1.95 -5.63 -0.75
CA PHE A 223 -1.33 -4.33 -0.94
C PHE A 223 0.14 -4.55 -1.27
N ALA A 224 0.42 -4.91 -2.53
CA ALA A 224 1.70 -5.43 -3.02
C ALA A 224 2.92 -4.50 -2.74
N ASP A 225 3.45 -4.59 -1.52
CA ASP A 225 4.61 -3.87 -1.01
C ASP A 225 5.86 -4.77 -1.02
N ASN A 226 6.89 -4.44 -0.23
CA ASN A 226 8.06 -5.31 -0.06
C ASN A 226 8.06 -6.21 1.18
N LEU A 227 7.19 -5.97 2.15
CA LEU A 227 7.18 -6.71 3.41
C LEU A 227 6.37 -8.00 3.28
N VAL A 228 5.21 -7.96 2.62
CA VAL A 228 4.38 -9.14 2.39
C VAL A 228 5.09 -10.20 1.54
N PRO A 229 5.67 -9.89 0.36
CA PRO A 229 6.48 -10.87 -0.38
C PRO A 229 7.66 -11.38 0.44
N HIS A 230 8.28 -10.55 1.27
CA HIS A 230 9.37 -10.98 2.16
C HIS A 230 8.92 -12.01 3.20
N VAL A 231 7.75 -11.79 3.83
CA VAL A 231 7.17 -12.77 4.76
C VAL A 231 6.86 -14.07 4.04
N LEU A 232 6.24 -13.99 2.86
CA LEU A 232 5.92 -15.19 2.07
C LEU A 232 7.18 -15.96 1.63
N CYS A 233 8.28 -15.28 1.33
CA CYS A 233 9.58 -15.93 1.06
C CYS A 233 10.13 -16.63 2.30
N LEU A 234 10.18 -15.95 3.45
CA LEU A 234 10.74 -16.51 4.69
C LEU A 234 9.88 -17.62 5.30
N ASP A 235 8.58 -17.59 5.03
CA ASP A 235 7.67 -18.66 5.39
C ASP A 235 7.64 -19.76 4.33
N GLY A 236 8.29 -19.54 3.18
CA GLY A 236 8.55 -20.44 2.05
C GLY A 236 7.35 -20.71 1.14
N LEU A 237 6.39 -19.78 1.08
CA LEU A 237 5.31 -19.78 0.09
C LEU A 237 5.78 -19.22 -1.25
N LEU A 238 6.75 -18.31 -1.23
CA LEU A 238 7.44 -17.85 -2.43
C LEU A 238 8.86 -18.43 -2.44
N ARG A 239 9.26 -18.97 -3.60
CA ARG A 239 10.61 -19.44 -3.87
C ARG A 239 11.24 -18.52 -4.90
N LEU A 240 12.41 -18.00 -4.56
CA LEU A 240 13.18 -17.14 -5.44
C LEU A 240 14.29 -17.97 -6.11
N ASP A 241 14.68 -17.59 -7.32
CA ASP A 241 15.89 -18.13 -7.92
C ASP A 241 17.15 -17.73 -7.11
N LEU A 242 18.26 -18.41 -7.38
CA LEU A 242 19.52 -18.20 -6.64
C LEU A 242 20.10 -16.80 -6.85
N ALA A 243 19.92 -16.20 -8.02
CA ALA A 243 20.49 -14.90 -8.36
C ALA A 243 19.76 -13.76 -7.64
N LEU A 244 18.42 -13.79 -7.66
CA LEU A 244 17.56 -12.85 -6.95
C LEU A 244 17.74 -12.98 -5.44
N THR A 245 17.80 -14.21 -4.92
CA THR A 245 18.09 -14.47 -3.50
C THR A 245 19.41 -13.81 -3.09
N ALA A 246 20.50 -14.11 -3.80
CA ALA A 246 21.82 -13.54 -3.50
C ALA A 246 21.85 -12.01 -3.63
N ARG A 247 21.07 -11.42 -4.55
CA ARG A 247 20.94 -9.97 -4.70
C ARG A 247 20.28 -9.33 -3.48
N ILE A 248 19.18 -9.92 -3.00
CA ILE A 248 18.44 -9.45 -1.81
C ILE A 248 19.29 -9.61 -0.54
N GLU A 249 19.91 -10.77 -0.35
CA GLU A 249 20.77 -11.05 0.82
C GLU A 249 21.98 -10.12 0.89
N ALA A 250 22.55 -9.74 -0.26
CA ALA A 250 23.61 -8.73 -0.34
C ALA A 250 23.10 -7.30 -0.08
N GLY A 251 21.80 -7.12 0.16
CA GLY A 251 21.17 -5.83 0.39
C GLY A 251 21.12 -4.92 -0.85
N ARG A 252 21.33 -5.46 -2.05
CA ARG A 252 21.31 -4.67 -3.30
C ARG A 252 19.89 -4.28 -3.65
N LEU A 253 19.70 -3.05 -4.11
CA LEU A 253 18.40 -2.55 -4.54
C LEU A 253 17.93 -3.27 -5.82
N LEU A 254 16.63 -3.55 -5.88
CA LEU A 254 15.94 -3.89 -7.12
C LEU A 254 15.57 -2.59 -7.86
N GLU A 255 15.56 -2.66 -9.18
CA GLU A 255 15.08 -1.57 -10.02
C GLU A 255 13.56 -1.67 -10.14
N HIS A 256 12.86 -0.53 -10.06
CA HIS A 256 11.41 -0.52 -10.17
C HIS A 256 10.99 -0.90 -11.59
N GLY A 257 10.03 -1.79 -11.73
CA GLY A 257 9.60 -2.29 -13.04
C GLY A 257 10.55 -3.31 -13.66
N SER A 258 11.63 -3.70 -12.97
CA SER A 258 12.43 -4.85 -13.40
C SER A 258 11.61 -6.15 -13.30
N PRO A 259 11.86 -7.15 -14.16
CA PRO A 259 11.14 -8.42 -14.13
C PRO A 259 11.07 -9.02 -12.72
N GLU A 260 12.19 -9.07 -11.99
CA GLU A 260 12.24 -9.65 -10.65
C GLU A 260 11.39 -8.87 -9.62
N GLU A 261 11.34 -7.55 -9.75
CA GLU A 261 10.55 -6.70 -8.87
C GLU A 261 9.05 -6.83 -9.14
N VAL A 262 8.65 -6.88 -10.42
CA VAL A 262 7.25 -7.09 -10.82
C VAL A 262 6.79 -8.49 -10.46
N GLU A 263 7.61 -9.52 -10.68
CA GLU A 263 7.33 -10.90 -10.30
C GLU A 263 7.11 -11.04 -8.79
N LEU A 264 7.96 -10.42 -7.95
CA LEU A 264 7.79 -10.45 -6.50
C LEU A 264 6.44 -9.88 -6.05
N ARG A 265 6.06 -8.73 -6.61
CA ARG A 265 4.78 -8.07 -6.28
C ARG A 265 3.59 -8.87 -6.79
N ALA A 266 3.63 -9.34 -8.03
CA ALA A 266 2.57 -10.16 -8.62
C ALA A 266 2.40 -11.50 -7.88
N ALA A 267 3.49 -12.17 -7.53
CA ALA A 267 3.46 -13.42 -6.78
C ALA A 267 2.92 -13.22 -5.36
N ALA A 268 3.17 -12.08 -4.72
CA ALA A 268 2.56 -11.75 -3.43
C ALA A 268 1.04 -11.60 -3.54
N VAL A 269 0.55 -10.86 -4.54
CA VAL A 269 -0.89 -10.74 -4.81
C VAL A 269 -1.50 -12.11 -5.04
N GLN A 270 -0.94 -12.90 -5.97
CA GLN A 270 -1.47 -14.21 -6.33
C GLN A 270 -1.43 -15.20 -5.16
N ALA A 271 -0.36 -15.22 -4.37
CA ALA A 271 -0.26 -16.09 -3.21
C ALA A 271 -1.34 -15.74 -2.15
N VAL A 272 -1.61 -14.45 -1.93
CA VAL A 272 -2.67 -14.01 -1.01
C VAL A 272 -4.06 -14.38 -1.53
N GLU A 273 -4.32 -14.25 -2.84
CA GLU A 273 -5.58 -14.70 -3.45
C GLU A 273 -5.80 -16.22 -3.27
N LEU A 274 -4.74 -17.03 -3.46
CA LEU A 274 -4.78 -18.47 -3.20
C LEU A 274 -5.04 -18.78 -1.72
N LEU A 275 -4.44 -18.03 -0.79
CA LEU A 275 -4.71 -18.15 0.65
C LEU A 275 -6.16 -17.78 0.99
N ALA A 276 -6.71 -16.71 0.40
CA ALA A 276 -8.08 -16.28 0.59
C ALA A 276 -9.06 -17.35 0.09
N ALA A 277 -8.82 -17.90 -1.10
CA ALA A 277 -9.62 -19.00 -1.65
C ALA A 277 -9.60 -20.24 -0.73
N ALA A 278 -8.44 -20.61 -0.18
CA ALA A 278 -8.32 -21.71 0.77
C ALA A 278 -9.07 -21.44 2.09
N ARG A 279 -9.11 -20.19 2.57
CA ARG A 279 -9.88 -19.78 3.76
C ARG A 279 -11.38 -19.73 3.51
N ALA A 280 -11.81 -19.32 2.31
CA ALA A 280 -13.21 -19.21 1.95
C ALA A 280 -13.95 -20.56 2.02
N ALA A 281 -13.23 -21.66 1.79
CA ALA A 281 -13.75 -23.02 1.95
C ALA A 281 -13.84 -23.49 3.43
N GLY A 282 -13.34 -22.70 4.38
CA GLY A 282 -13.25 -23.04 5.80
C GLY A 282 -14.21 -22.26 6.72
N PRO A 283 -14.19 -22.52 8.04
CA PRO A 283 -15.14 -21.96 9.00
C PRO A 283 -14.91 -20.49 9.36
N ALA A 284 -13.78 -19.91 8.94
CA ALA A 284 -13.40 -18.52 9.23
C ALA A 284 -12.78 -17.90 7.96
N PRO A 285 -13.60 -17.49 6.98
CA PRO A 285 -13.10 -16.85 5.77
C PRO A 285 -12.29 -15.60 6.12
N LEU A 286 -11.28 -15.32 5.31
CA LEU A 286 -10.50 -14.08 5.37
C LEU A 286 -10.43 -13.51 3.96
N THR A 287 -10.62 -12.21 3.85
CA THR A 287 -10.41 -11.46 2.62
C THR A 287 -8.92 -11.32 2.31
N PRO A 288 -8.54 -11.05 1.04
CA PRO A 288 -7.15 -10.77 0.68
C PRO A 288 -6.53 -9.63 1.52
N ALA A 289 -7.27 -8.55 1.76
CA ALA A 289 -6.81 -7.42 2.57
C ALA A 289 -6.58 -7.78 4.06
N GLU A 290 -7.40 -8.64 4.65
CA GLU A 290 -7.18 -9.14 6.02
C GLU A 290 -5.96 -10.06 6.11
N ILE A 291 -5.75 -10.90 5.10
CA ILE A 291 -4.55 -11.75 5.01
C ILE A 291 -3.30 -10.88 4.86
N ASP A 292 -3.34 -9.88 3.98
CA ASP A 292 -2.26 -8.89 3.82
C ASP A 292 -1.90 -8.24 5.15
N ALA A 293 -2.89 -7.69 5.87
CA ALA A 293 -2.69 -7.07 7.17
C ALA A 293 -2.09 -8.03 8.21
N ALA A 294 -2.50 -9.30 8.20
CA ALA A 294 -1.94 -10.32 9.08
C ALA A 294 -0.46 -10.62 8.74
N LEU A 295 -0.12 -10.71 7.45
CA LEU A 295 1.25 -10.94 6.97
C LEU A 295 2.14 -9.72 7.24
N TRP A 296 1.66 -8.52 6.96
CA TRP A 296 2.38 -7.27 7.22
C TRP A 296 2.71 -7.13 8.71
N ASN A 297 1.74 -7.41 9.60
CA ASN A 297 1.96 -7.38 11.04
C ASN A 297 2.97 -8.45 11.50
N ARG A 298 2.88 -9.66 10.95
CA ARG A 298 3.85 -10.74 11.18
C ARG A 298 5.26 -10.32 10.77
N GLY A 299 5.41 -9.65 9.62
CA GLY A 299 6.68 -9.14 9.10
C GLY A 299 7.41 -8.14 10.00
N ARG A 300 6.73 -7.59 11.02
CA ARG A 300 7.35 -6.71 12.02
C ARG A 300 8.16 -7.47 13.08
N GLY A 301 8.01 -8.79 13.17
CA GLY A 301 8.70 -9.64 14.14
C GLY A 301 10.21 -9.74 13.89
N HIS A 302 10.97 -10.06 14.95
CA HIS A 302 12.44 -10.13 14.91
C HIS A 302 12.96 -11.05 13.79
N ARG A 303 12.36 -12.25 13.64
CA ARG A 303 12.70 -13.23 12.59
C ARG A 303 12.69 -12.63 11.17
N TYR A 304 11.69 -11.79 10.87
CA TYR A 304 11.54 -11.21 9.54
C TYR A 304 12.47 -10.01 9.35
N LYS A 305 12.68 -9.22 10.41
CA LYS A 305 13.58 -8.05 10.38
C LYS A 305 15.07 -8.41 10.36
N SER A 306 15.45 -9.61 10.82
CA SER A 306 16.84 -10.06 10.84
C SER A 306 17.37 -10.48 9.46
N VAL A 307 16.51 -10.61 8.45
CA VAL A 307 16.89 -10.96 7.08
C VAL A 307 16.67 -9.76 6.16
N PRO A 308 17.62 -9.43 5.27
CA PRO A 308 17.41 -8.41 4.25
C PRO A 308 16.17 -8.72 3.41
N ARG A 309 15.35 -7.70 3.19
CA ARG A 309 14.15 -7.78 2.33
C ARG A 309 14.44 -7.14 0.97
N PRO A 310 13.69 -7.50 -0.09
CA PRO A 310 13.73 -6.77 -1.35
C PRO A 310 13.44 -5.29 -1.10
N ARG A 311 14.22 -4.43 -1.75
CA ARG A 311 14.10 -2.98 -1.62
C ARG A 311 14.17 -2.33 -2.98
N CYS A 312 13.22 -1.45 -3.24
CA CYS A 312 13.23 -0.58 -4.38
C CYS A 312 13.03 0.86 -3.90
N ARG A 313 13.70 1.82 -4.55
CA ARG A 313 13.48 3.25 -4.31
C ARG A 313 12.55 3.74 -5.41
N ASN A 314 11.28 3.87 -5.08
CA ASN A 314 10.22 4.30 -5.99
C ASN A 314 9.11 5.01 -5.19
N THR A 315 8.10 5.49 -5.92
CA THR A 315 6.89 6.11 -5.36
C THR A 315 5.73 5.13 -5.21
N ALA A 316 5.88 3.87 -5.64
CA ALA A 316 4.83 2.86 -5.56
C ALA A 316 4.66 2.26 -4.15
N TYR A 317 5.74 1.95 -3.42
CA TYR A 317 5.68 1.28 -2.09
C TYR A 317 6.89 1.46 -1.15
#